data_AF-A0A2P2GNT2-F1
#
_entry.id   AF-A0A2P2GNT2-F1
#
_cell.length_a   1.000
_cell.length_b   1.000
_cell.length_c   1.000
_cell.angle_alpha   90.00
_cell.angle_beta   90.00
_cell.angle_gamma   90.00
#
_symmetry.space_group_name_H-M   'P 1'
#
loop_
_entity.id
_entity.type
_entity.pdbx_description
1 polymer ?
#
loop_
_entity_poly.entity_id
_entity_poly.type
_entity_poly.pdbx_seq_one_letter_code
_entity_poly.pdbx_strand_id
1 'polypeptide(L)'
;MAIATWTGRSRDPAVVSADIARALTAELRLPAPPPAQVLAGDSEGVPAGSLLPPRERFSGMPALTECFVYVDARAPRPFELRASVLTGRAIRRSFGLGLLQYAVPLTVPVPGPVALGERRHGRPSAFEGDPETARRLGADSELLTLADHVSATVAGPDSTHQWKVDRFLTVQPQTAGGLLLARTLHRQTAGGWTLGAEAVLALAARIENALI
;
A
#
# COMPACT_ATOMS: atom_id res chain seq x y z
N MET A 1 25.86 0.27 -15.60
CA MET A 1 24.52 0.47 -16.19
C MET A 1 23.49 -0.06 -15.21
N ALA A 2 22.65 0.80 -14.64
CA ALA A 2 21.61 0.40 -13.69
C ALA A 2 20.43 -0.23 -14.46
N ILE A 3 20.17 -1.49 -14.18
CA ILE A 3 19.07 -2.26 -14.77
C ILE A 3 17.83 -1.88 -13.97
N ALA A 4 16.80 -1.32 -14.60
CA ALA A 4 15.50 -1.15 -13.96
C ALA A 4 14.96 -2.56 -13.64
N THR A 5 15.04 -2.95 -12.36
CA THR A 5 14.60 -4.27 -11.90
C THR A 5 13.07 -4.30 -11.88
N TRP A 6 12.50 -4.69 -13.01
CA TRP A 6 11.09 -5.09 -13.14
C TRP A 6 10.79 -6.26 -12.20
N THR A 7 9.64 -6.20 -11.52
CA THR A 7 9.34 -6.99 -10.32
C THR A 7 8.91 -8.43 -10.57
N GLY A 8 8.81 -8.89 -11.82
CA GLY A 8 8.46 -10.28 -12.15
C GLY A 8 9.35 -10.86 -13.25
N ARG A 9 10.03 -11.98 -12.96
CA ARG A 9 10.74 -12.77 -13.99
C ARG A 9 9.79 -13.65 -14.82
N SER A 10 8.51 -13.68 -14.46
CA SER A 10 7.50 -14.59 -15.00
C SER A 10 6.18 -13.87 -15.33
N ARG A 11 5.46 -14.43 -16.31
CA ARG A 11 4.04 -14.12 -16.60
C ARG A 11 3.07 -15.09 -15.91
N ASP A 12 3.54 -15.82 -14.91
CA ASP A 12 2.70 -16.72 -14.12
C ASP A 12 2.23 -16.00 -12.84
N PRO A 13 0.91 -15.79 -12.66
CA PRO A 13 0.35 -15.20 -11.45
C PRO A 13 0.76 -15.92 -10.15
N ALA A 14 0.93 -17.25 -10.19
CA ALA A 14 1.36 -18.01 -9.02
C ALA A 14 2.80 -17.66 -8.61
N VAL A 15 3.69 -17.46 -9.59
CA VAL A 15 5.06 -17.02 -9.34
C VAL A 15 5.09 -15.59 -8.78
N VAL A 16 4.28 -14.67 -9.33
CA VAL A 16 4.17 -13.30 -8.81
C VAL A 16 3.64 -13.28 -7.38
N SER A 17 2.62 -14.09 -7.08
CA SER A 17 2.09 -14.23 -5.72
C SER A 17 3.14 -14.74 -4.75
N ALA A 18 3.91 -15.77 -5.13
CA ALA A 18 5.02 -16.29 -4.33
C ALA A 18 6.15 -15.26 -4.12
N ASP A 19 6.45 -14.44 -5.13
CA ASP A 19 7.45 -13.37 -5.03
C ASP A 19 6.99 -12.25 -4.07
N ILE A 20 5.70 -11.86 -4.10
CA ILE A 20 5.10 -10.93 -3.14
C ILE A 20 5.15 -11.49 -1.73
N ALA A 21 4.76 -12.75 -1.53
CA ALA A 21 4.80 -13.38 -0.22
C ALA A 21 6.24 -13.46 0.32
N ARG A 22 7.23 -13.74 -0.54
CA ARG A 22 8.65 -13.74 -0.18
C ARG A 22 9.15 -12.35 0.19
N ALA A 23 8.77 -11.31 -0.57
CA ALA A 23 9.12 -9.93 -0.26
C ALA A 23 8.56 -9.52 1.11
N LEU A 24 7.29 -9.81 1.40
CA LEU A 24 6.70 -9.57 2.71
C LEU A 24 7.42 -10.34 3.82
N THR A 25 7.77 -11.60 3.58
CA THR A 25 8.52 -12.41 4.55
C THR A 25 9.84 -11.76 4.92
N ALA A 26 10.59 -11.28 3.92
CA ALA A 26 11.88 -10.64 4.12
C ALA A 26 11.74 -9.27 4.81
N GLU A 27 10.83 -8.41 4.33
CA GLU A 27 10.57 -7.07 4.88
C GLU A 27 10.12 -7.13 6.34
N LEU A 28 9.16 -8.00 6.63
CA LEU A 28 8.54 -8.09 7.95
C LEU A 28 9.21 -9.14 8.86
N ARG A 29 10.29 -9.77 8.38
CA ARG A 29 11.03 -10.84 9.06
C ARG A 29 10.11 -11.96 9.57
N LEU A 30 9.16 -12.36 8.73
CA LEU A 30 8.19 -13.39 9.09
C LEU A 30 8.86 -14.78 9.10
N PRO A 31 8.44 -15.69 9.99
CA PRO A 31 8.95 -17.05 10.02
C PRO A 31 8.49 -17.89 8.82
N ALA A 32 7.39 -17.48 8.17
CA ALA A 32 6.83 -18.12 6.99
C ALA A 32 6.12 -17.10 6.09
N PRO A 33 5.95 -17.38 4.79
CA PRO A 33 5.19 -16.54 3.89
C PRO A 33 3.72 -16.38 4.33
N PRO A 34 3.16 -15.15 4.28
CA PRO A 34 1.76 -14.94 4.60
C PRO A 34 0.85 -15.56 3.54
N PRO A 35 -0.38 -15.97 3.90
CA PRO A 35 -1.38 -16.44 2.95
C PRO A 35 -1.62 -15.42 1.83
N ALA A 36 -1.53 -15.88 0.59
CA ALA A 36 -1.76 -15.06 -0.59
C ALA A 36 -2.71 -15.76 -1.57
N GLN A 37 -3.60 -14.99 -2.18
CA GLN A 37 -4.55 -15.46 -3.18
C GLN A 37 -4.44 -14.61 -4.45
N VAL A 38 -4.41 -15.28 -5.60
CA VAL A 38 -4.52 -14.61 -6.89
C VAL A 38 -5.99 -14.42 -7.24
N LEU A 39 -6.37 -13.20 -7.59
CA LEU A 39 -7.70 -12.84 -8.08
C LEU A 39 -7.60 -12.37 -9.54
N ALA A 40 -8.63 -12.65 -10.33
CA ALA A 40 -8.67 -12.22 -11.73
C ALA A 40 -8.69 -10.69 -11.85
N GLY A 41 -8.13 -10.13 -12.93
CA GLY A 41 -8.05 -8.68 -13.15
C GLY A 41 -9.41 -7.98 -13.35
N ASP A 42 -10.45 -8.74 -13.69
CA ASP A 42 -11.84 -8.28 -13.79
C ASP A 42 -12.64 -8.46 -12.48
N SER A 43 -12.06 -9.11 -11.48
CA SER A 43 -12.66 -9.25 -10.15
C SER A 43 -12.91 -7.88 -9.50
N GLU A 44 -13.99 -7.77 -8.73
CA GLU A 44 -14.20 -6.63 -7.81
C GLU A 44 -13.16 -6.60 -6.67
N GLY A 45 -12.39 -7.68 -6.54
CA GLY A 45 -11.05 -7.65 -5.98
C GLY A 45 -10.99 -7.60 -4.46
N VAL A 46 -12.02 -8.10 -3.77
CA VAL A 46 -12.05 -8.25 -2.30
C VAL A 46 -12.70 -9.57 -1.90
N PRO A 47 -12.01 -10.45 -1.17
CA PRO A 47 -12.63 -11.61 -0.54
C PRO A 47 -13.73 -11.20 0.45
N ALA A 48 -14.68 -12.10 0.71
CA ALA A 48 -15.71 -11.86 1.71
C ALA A 48 -15.06 -11.58 3.08
N GLY A 49 -15.47 -10.48 3.73
CA GLY A 49 -14.93 -10.05 5.02
C GLY A 49 -13.66 -9.18 4.96
N SER A 50 -13.17 -8.86 3.76
CA SER A 50 -12.06 -7.93 3.54
C SER A 50 -12.34 -6.54 4.10
N LEU A 51 -11.33 -5.93 4.71
CA LEU A 51 -11.33 -4.54 5.18
C LEU A 51 -10.99 -3.54 4.07
N LEU A 52 -10.35 -4.00 3.00
CA LEU A 52 -10.09 -3.17 1.84
C LEU A 52 -11.40 -2.74 1.14
N PRO A 53 -11.48 -1.48 0.64
CA PRO A 53 -12.64 -1.07 -0.13
C PRO A 53 -12.68 -1.79 -1.49
N PRO A 54 -13.88 -1.92 -2.09
CA PRO A 54 -14.04 -2.41 -3.45
C PRO A 54 -13.17 -1.64 -4.44
N ARG A 55 -12.80 -2.29 -5.54
CA ARG A 55 -11.94 -1.69 -6.56
C ARG A 55 -12.61 -0.46 -7.19
N GLU A 56 -11.89 0.66 -7.22
CA GLU A 56 -12.22 1.77 -8.10
C GLU A 56 -11.98 1.36 -9.57
N ARG A 57 -13.00 1.48 -10.41
CA ARG A 57 -12.90 1.20 -11.86
C ARG A 57 -12.10 2.33 -12.55
N PHE A 58 -10.80 2.43 -12.28
CA PHE A 58 -9.95 3.45 -12.90
C PHE A 58 -9.76 3.18 -14.40
N SER A 59 -10.02 4.20 -15.23
CA SER A 59 -9.83 4.18 -16.70
C SER A 59 -8.49 4.77 -17.18
N GLY A 60 -7.55 5.05 -16.27
CA GLY A 60 -6.33 5.81 -16.57
C GLY A 60 -5.00 5.04 -16.46
N MET A 61 -4.99 3.76 -16.08
CA MET A 61 -3.74 2.99 -16.03
C MET A 61 -3.29 2.65 -17.46
N PRO A 62 -2.05 2.98 -17.86
CA PRO A 62 -1.57 2.74 -19.23
C PRO A 62 -1.45 1.24 -19.58
N ALA A 63 -1.50 0.36 -18.57
CA ALA A 63 -1.47 -1.09 -18.71
C ALA A 63 -2.70 -1.75 -18.07
N LEU A 64 -3.24 -2.77 -18.74
CA LEU A 64 -4.35 -3.57 -18.21
C LEU A 64 -3.88 -4.31 -16.96
N THR A 65 -4.70 -4.35 -15.93
CA THR A 65 -4.46 -5.20 -14.76
C THR A 65 -4.72 -6.64 -15.16
N GLU A 66 -3.70 -7.49 -15.06
CA GLU A 66 -3.81 -8.92 -15.34
C GLU A 66 -4.53 -9.63 -14.19
N CYS A 67 -4.05 -9.40 -12.98
CA CYS A 67 -4.55 -10.04 -11.78
C CYS A 67 -4.27 -9.17 -10.55
N PHE A 68 -4.86 -9.54 -9.43
CA PHE A 68 -4.51 -9.01 -8.12
C PHE A 68 -3.90 -10.12 -7.28
N VAL A 69 -2.97 -9.76 -6.42
CA VAL A 69 -2.54 -10.60 -5.32
C VAL A 69 -3.09 -10.00 -4.04
N TYR A 70 -3.98 -10.74 -3.40
CA TYR A 70 -4.53 -10.44 -2.08
C TYR A 70 -3.72 -11.19 -1.02
N VAL A 71 -3.36 -10.51 0.06
CA VAL A 71 -2.66 -11.07 1.21
C VAL A 71 -3.43 -10.71 2.46
N ASP A 72 -3.66 -11.69 3.34
CA ASP A 72 -4.18 -11.51 4.70
C ASP A 72 -3.12 -12.03 5.67
N ALA A 73 -2.43 -11.11 6.34
CA ALA A 73 -1.34 -11.41 7.26
C ALA A 73 -1.76 -11.05 8.70
N ARG A 74 -1.40 -11.93 9.64
CA ARG A 74 -1.69 -11.74 11.08
C ARG A 74 -0.49 -11.29 11.90
N ALA A 75 0.71 -11.35 11.34
CA ALA A 75 1.97 -10.98 11.98
C ALA A 75 2.77 -10.01 11.11
N PRO A 76 3.59 -9.11 11.70
CA PRO A 76 3.73 -8.87 13.14
C PRO A 76 2.50 -8.17 13.76
N ARG A 77 1.64 -7.59 12.93
CA ARG A 77 0.28 -7.14 13.28
C ARG A 77 -0.68 -7.52 12.16
N PRO A 78 -1.99 -7.59 12.40
CA PRO A 78 -2.97 -7.83 11.34
C PRO A 78 -2.90 -6.75 10.25
N PHE A 79 -2.87 -7.17 8.99
CA PHE A 79 -3.08 -6.29 7.83
C PHE A 79 -3.53 -7.09 6.61
N GLU A 80 -4.22 -6.40 5.71
CA GLU A 80 -4.50 -6.88 4.36
C GLU A 80 -3.70 -6.06 3.35
N LEU A 81 -3.28 -6.72 2.27
CA LEU A 81 -2.68 -6.07 1.10
C LEU A 81 -3.37 -6.56 -0.17
N ARG A 82 -3.79 -5.62 -1.02
CA ARG A 82 -4.11 -5.87 -2.42
C ARG A 82 -3.05 -5.24 -3.31
N ALA A 83 -2.34 -6.08 -4.05
CA ALA A 83 -1.35 -5.67 -5.03
C ALA A 83 -1.90 -5.86 -6.46
N SER A 84 -1.94 -4.79 -7.24
CA SER A 84 -2.31 -4.87 -8.67
C SER A 84 -1.13 -5.38 -9.49
N VAL A 85 -1.35 -6.37 -10.34
CA VAL A 85 -0.36 -6.90 -11.27
C VAL A 85 -0.73 -6.45 -12.68
N LEU A 86 0.16 -5.70 -13.32
CA LEU A 86 -0.07 -5.09 -14.62
C LEU A 86 0.54 -5.92 -15.74
N THR A 87 -0.17 -6.00 -16.86
CA THR A 87 0.35 -6.53 -18.13
C THR A 87 1.51 -5.66 -18.62
N GLY A 88 2.72 -6.21 -18.69
CA GLY A 88 3.88 -5.44 -19.15
C GLY A 88 3.76 -5.03 -20.62
N ARG A 89 3.93 -3.73 -20.91
CA ARG A 89 4.13 -3.20 -22.28
C ARG A 89 5.57 -2.71 -22.43
N ALA A 90 6.49 -3.58 -22.84
CA ALA A 90 7.68 -3.29 -23.67
C ALA A 90 8.79 -4.35 -23.51
N ILE A 91 9.16 -4.97 -24.64
CA ILE A 91 10.42 -5.66 -24.96
C ILE A 91 10.74 -6.96 -24.19
N ARG A 92 10.27 -7.18 -22.96
CA ARG A 92 10.44 -8.48 -22.24
C ARG A 92 9.15 -8.94 -21.57
N ARG A 93 8.93 -10.25 -21.58
CA ARG A 93 7.71 -10.95 -21.13
C ARG A 93 7.59 -10.96 -19.59
N SER A 94 7.39 -9.82 -18.95
CA SER A 94 7.25 -9.69 -17.49
C SER A 94 5.97 -8.95 -17.06
N PHE A 95 5.45 -9.25 -15.88
CA PHE A 95 4.41 -8.44 -15.22
C PHE A 95 5.04 -7.28 -14.44
N GLY A 96 4.34 -6.15 -14.40
CA GLY A 96 4.70 -4.99 -13.58
C GLY A 96 3.86 -4.96 -12.30
N LEU A 97 4.42 -4.49 -11.19
CA LEU A 97 3.67 -4.25 -9.97
C LEU A 97 3.05 -2.84 -10.02
N GLY A 98 1.74 -2.77 -9.88
CA GLY A 98 0.97 -1.53 -9.90
C GLY A 98 0.76 -0.96 -8.49
N LEU A 99 -0.48 -0.56 -8.24
CA LEU A 99 -0.93 -0.05 -6.95
C LEU A 99 -0.82 -1.10 -5.84
N LEU A 100 -0.38 -0.65 -4.67
CA LEU A 100 -0.45 -1.40 -3.42
C LEU A 100 -1.47 -0.73 -2.52
N GLN A 101 -2.44 -1.50 -2.04
CA GLN A 101 -3.47 -1.00 -1.13
C GLN A 101 -3.48 -1.82 0.14
N TYR A 102 -3.20 -1.15 1.26
CA TYR A 102 -3.14 -1.73 2.58
C TYR A 102 -4.39 -1.36 3.39
N ALA A 103 -4.84 -2.31 4.20
CA ALA A 103 -5.78 -2.09 5.28
C ALA A 103 -5.17 -2.62 6.58
N VAL A 104 -5.06 -1.77 7.59
CA VAL A 104 -4.46 -2.12 8.88
C VAL A 104 -5.46 -1.77 10.00
N PRO A 105 -6.05 -2.76 10.67
CA PRO A 105 -6.85 -2.52 11.87
C PRO A 105 -6.03 -1.79 12.92
N LEU A 106 -6.64 -0.79 13.55
CA LEU A 106 -6.10 -0.07 14.69
C LEU A 106 -6.86 -0.49 15.95
N THR A 107 -6.15 -0.70 17.05
CA THR A 107 -6.76 -1.12 18.33
C THR A 107 -7.36 0.05 19.11
N VAL A 108 -7.08 1.29 18.70
CA VAL A 108 -7.60 2.50 19.35
C VAL A 108 -8.88 2.98 18.67
N PRO A 109 -9.87 3.49 19.43
CA PRO A 109 -11.04 4.13 18.86
C PRO A 109 -10.65 5.39 18.07
N VAL A 110 -11.32 5.62 16.94
CA VAL A 110 -11.18 6.82 16.13
C VAL A 110 -12.52 7.55 16.14
N PRO A 111 -12.63 8.76 16.74
CA PRO A 111 -13.90 9.48 16.86
C PRO A 111 -14.58 9.79 15.52
N GLY A 112 -13.79 10.10 14.49
CA GLY A 112 -14.30 10.42 13.17
C GLY A 112 -13.24 10.25 12.08
N PRO A 113 -13.66 10.19 10.81
CA PRO A 113 -12.74 9.96 9.71
C PRO A 113 -11.75 11.12 9.55
N VAL A 114 -10.49 10.78 9.28
CA VAL A 114 -9.46 11.73 8.87
C VAL A 114 -8.71 11.21 7.65
N ALA A 115 -8.24 12.13 6.82
CA ALA A 115 -7.46 11.85 5.63
C ALA A 115 -6.22 12.72 5.61
N LEU A 116 -5.13 12.20 5.06
CA LEU A 116 -3.93 12.99 4.84
C LEU A 116 -4.16 13.93 3.65
N GLY A 117 -4.04 15.23 3.90
CA GLY A 117 -4.28 16.26 2.91
C GLY A 117 -3.25 16.26 1.77
N GLU A 118 -3.43 17.21 0.86
CA GLU A 118 -2.54 17.37 -0.28
C GLU A 118 -1.10 17.67 0.14
N ARG A 119 -0.15 17.22 -0.69
CA ARG A 119 1.27 17.45 -0.44
C ARG A 119 1.58 18.92 -0.63
N ARG A 120 2.14 19.56 0.40
CA ARG A 120 2.51 20.97 0.38
C ARG A 120 4.01 21.12 0.20
N HIS A 121 4.46 22.03 -0.66
CA HIS A 121 5.89 22.27 -0.84
C HIS A 121 6.53 22.77 0.46
N GLY A 122 7.63 22.14 0.87
CA GLY A 122 8.45 22.57 2.01
C GLY A 122 7.88 22.26 3.41
N ARG A 123 6.76 21.54 3.52
CA ARG A 123 6.23 21.10 4.83
C ARG A 123 5.50 19.75 4.73
N PRO A 124 5.48 18.96 5.81
CA PRO A 124 4.68 17.74 5.85
C PRO A 124 3.19 18.04 5.63
N SER A 125 2.50 17.07 5.05
CA SER A 125 1.05 17.15 4.84
C SER A 125 0.33 17.00 6.18
N ALA A 126 -0.75 17.74 6.38
CA ALA A 126 -1.56 17.66 7.60
C ALA A 126 -2.72 16.67 7.41
N PHE A 127 -3.22 16.10 8.51
CA PHE A 127 -4.49 15.38 8.50
C PHE A 127 -5.66 16.37 8.51
N GLU A 128 -6.72 16.04 7.79
CA GLU A 128 -7.94 16.82 7.62
C GLU A 128 -9.16 15.90 7.89
N GLY A 129 -10.26 16.44 8.42
CA GLY A 129 -11.44 15.65 8.81
C GLY A 129 -11.89 15.98 10.24
N ASP A 130 -12.09 14.95 11.07
CA ASP A 130 -12.40 15.12 12.50
C ASP A 130 -11.36 16.02 13.21
N PRO A 131 -11.78 17.15 13.82
CA PRO A 131 -10.84 18.15 14.33
C PRO A 131 -9.92 17.63 15.44
N GLU A 132 -10.44 16.81 16.35
CA GLU A 132 -9.68 16.32 17.50
C GLU A 132 -8.67 15.26 17.06
N THR A 133 -9.10 14.32 16.23
CA THR A 133 -8.22 13.29 15.63
C THR A 133 -7.14 13.96 14.78
N ALA A 134 -7.50 14.89 13.89
CA ALA A 134 -6.56 15.60 13.03
C ALA A 134 -5.53 16.40 13.84
N ARG A 135 -5.96 17.07 14.92
CA ARG A 135 -5.07 17.80 15.82
C ARG A 135 -4.06 16.88 16.51
N ARG A 136 -4.49 15.72 17.02
CA ARG A 136 -3.61 14.74 17.67
C ARG A 136 -2.56 14.19 16.70
N LEU A 137 -3.00 13.71 15.53
CA LEU A 137 -2.09 13.20 14.50
C LEU A 137 -1.14 14.30 13.98
N GLY A 138 -1.65 15.53 13.86
CA GLY A 138 -0.89 16.70 13.41
C GLY A 138 0.17 17.20 14.40
N ALA A 139 0.10 16.78 15.67
CA ALA A 139 1.10 17.16 16.68
C ALA A 139 2.40 16.33 16.57
N ASP A 140 2.37 15.18 15.90
CA ASP A 140 3.52 14.31 15.71
C ASP A 140 4.16 14.53 14.32
N SER A 141 5.23 15.34 14.26
CA SER A 141 5.89 15.73 13.01
C SER A 141 6.54 14.55 12.25
N GLU A 142 7.03 13.56 12.98
CA GLU A 142 7.61 12.37 12.38
C GLU A 142 6.50 11.42 11.88
N LEU A 143 5.32 11.39 12.51
CA LEU A 143 4.14 10.72 11.96
C LEU A 143 3.75 11.33 10.62
N LEU A 144 3.68 12.65 10.52
CA LEU A 144 3.38 13.33 9.24
C LEU A 144 4.42 13.00 8.17
N THR A 145 5.71 13.00 8.53
CA THR A 145 6.81 12.62 7.64
C THR A 145 6.67 11.18 7.15
N LEU A 146 6.35 10.25 8.04
CA LEU A 146 6.14 8.85 7.69
C LEU A 146 4.89 8.66 6.82
N ALA A 147 3.81 9.39 7.11
CA ALA A 147 2.59 9.36 6.32
C ALA A 147 2.81 9.91 4.89
N ASP A 148 3.61 10.98 4.74
CA ASP A 148 4.09 11.48 3.45
C ASP A 148 4.97 10.46 2.71
N HIS A 149 5.82 9.75 3.45
CA HIS A 149 6.64 8.69 2.89
C HIS A 149 5.76 7.56 2.35
N VAL A 150 4.88 6.99 3.18
CA VAL A 150 3.97 5.89 2.81
C VAL A 150 3.06 6.26 1.64
N SER A 151 2.56 7.50 1.59
CA SER A 151 1.64 7.97 0.53
C SER A 151 2.34 8.37 -0.77
N ALA A 152 3.27 7.55 -1.25
CA ALA A 152 3.96 7.81 -2.52
C ALA A 152 2.96 7.81 -3.68
N THR A 153 2.86 8.93 -4.39
CA THR A 153 1.95 9.13 -5.53
C THR A 153 2.61 8.90 -6.89
N VAL A 154 3.92 8.63 -6.91
CA VAL A 154 4.71 8.53 -8.14
C VAL A 154 5.65 7.34 -8.02
N ALA A 155 5.67 6.49 -9.05
CA ALA A 155 6.69 5.48 -9.25
C ALA A 155 6.98 5.31 -10.74
N GLY A 156 8.17 4.83 -11.06
CA GLY A 156 8.66 4.67 -12.42
C GLY A 156 10.12 4.24 -12.40
N PRO A 157 10.63 3.61 -13.47
CA PRO A 157 12.05 3.25 -13.55
C PRO A 157 12.98 4.46 -13.62
N ASP A 158 12.49 5.63 -14.03
CA ASP A 158 13.25 6.87 -14.13
C ASP A 158 12.31 8.10 -14.02
N SER A 159 12.86 9.30 -14.23
CA SER A 159 12.11 10.56 -14.18
C SER A 159 11.16 10.77 -15.38
N THR A 160 11.33 10.02 -16.47
CA THR A 160 10.58 10.21 -17.71
C THR A 160 9.46 9.18 -17.89
N HIS A 161 9.54 8.03 -17.23
CA HIS A 161 8.58 6.92 -17.33
C HIS A 161 7.83 6.72 -16.01
N GLN A 162 7.22 7.77 -15.49
CA GLN A 162 6.50 7.71 -14.22
C GLN A 162 5.01 7.50 -14.41
N TRP A 163 4.42 6.66 -13.57
CA TRP A 163 2.97 6.63 -13.34
C TRP A 163 2.64 7.39 -12.06
N LYS A 164 1.54 8.14 -12.13
CA LYS A 164 0.99 8.93 -11.03
C LYS A 164 -0.30 8.28 -10.54
N VAL A 165 -0.48 8.29 -9.23
CA VAL A 165 -1.69 7.79 -8.58
C VAL A 165 -2.17 8.80 -7.57
N ASP A 166 -3.48 8.87 -7.39
CA ASP A 166 -4.06 9.76 -6.40
C ASP A 166 -3.60 9.35 -5.01
N ARG A 167 -3.24 10.36 -4.23
CA ARG A 167 -2.89 10.18 -2.84
C ARG A 167 -4.10 9.63 -2.09
N PHE A 168 -3.89 8.57 -1.33
CA PHE A 168 -4.94 8.02 -0.49
C PHE A 168 -4.34 7.44 0.78
N LEU A 169 -4.57 8.14 1.90
CA LEU A 169 -4.25 7.68 3.23
C LEU A 169 -5.31 8.20 4.18
N THR A 170 -6.09 7.29 4.76
CA THR A 170 -7.22 7.63 5.61
C THR A 170 -7.20 6.78 6.88
N VAL A 171 -7.69 7.36 7.97
CA VAL A 171 -8.00 6.66 9.21
C VAL A 171 -9.49 6.80 9.43
N GLN A 172 -10.19 5.68 9.52
CA GLN A 172 -11.65 5.64 9.59
C GLN A 172 -12.10 4.94 10.89
N PRO A 173 -13.23 5.36 11.48
CA PRO A 173 -13.85 4.60 12.57
C PRO A 173 -14.31 3.22 12.09
N GLN A 174 -14.19 2.23 12.97
CA GLN A 174 -14.72 0.88 12.83
C GLN A 174 -15.38 0.44 14.14
N THR A 175 -16.28 -0.55 14.08
CA THR A 175 -16.96 -1.07 15.27
C THR A 175 -15.99 -1.57 16.34
N ALA A 176 -14.83 -2.10 15.92
CA ALA A 176 -13.79 -2.66 16.80
C ALA A 176 -12.60 -1.73 17.06
N GLY A 177 -12.63 -0.47 16.63
CA GLY A 177 -11.51 0.47 16.76
C GLY A 177 -11.39 1.41 15.56
N GLY A 178 -10.18 1.53 15.00
CA GLY A 178 -9.91 2.29 13.80
C GLY A 178 -9.48 1.41 12.64
N LEU A 179 -9.44 1.99 11.44
CA LEU A 179 -8.89 1.35 10.25
C LEU A 179 -7.99 2.35 9.53
N LEU A 180 -6.71 2.03 9.38
CA LEU A 180 -5.82 2.72 8.47
C LEU A 180 -5.98 2.09 7.08
N LEU A 181 -6.36 2.91 6.10
CA LEU A 181 -6.27 2.56 4.69
C LEU A 181 -5.15 3.38 4.05
N ALA A 182 -4.24 2.70 3.36
CA ALA A 182 -3.12 3.36 2.69
C ALA A 182 -2.96 2.84 1.27
N ARG A 183 -2.89 3.76 0.30
CA ARG A 183 -2.48 3.48 -1.07
C ARG A 183 -1.04 3.92 -1.24
N THR A 184 -0.23 3.02 -1.77
CA THR A 184 1.19 3.27 -2.02
C THR A 184 1.63 2.57 -3.30
N LEU A 185 2.92 2.72 -3.60
CA LEU A 185 3.59 2.13 -4.74
C LEU A 185 4.83 1.38 -4.25
N HIS A 186 5.20 0.33 -4.96
CA HIS A 186 6.46 -0.36 -4.71
C HIS A 186 7.64 0.60 -4.96
N ARG A 187 8.74 0.37 -4.25
CA ARG A 187 9.98 1.13 -4.43
C ARG A 187 11.09 0.24 -4.94
N GLN A 188 11.92 0.76 -5.83
CA GLN A 188 13.15 0.07 -6.22
C GLN A 188 14.19 0.15 -5.10
N THR A 189 14.92 -0.94 -4.90
CA THR A 189 16.05 -1.03 -3.96
C THR A 189 17.24 -1.67 -4.66
N ALA A 190 18.43 -1.60 -4.06
CA ALA A 190 19.61 -2.28 -4.60
C ALA A 190 19.42 -3.81 -4.72
N GLY A 191 18.54 -4.40 -3.87
CA GLY A 191 18.20 -5.82 -3.87
C GLY A 191 16.98 -6.19 -4.72
N GLY A 192 16.38 -5.23 -5.44
CA GLY A 192 15.18 -5.45 -6.26
C GLY A 192 14.12 -4.39 -5.97
N TRP A 193 13.15 -4.74 -5.13
CA TRP A 193 12.03 -3.86 -4.80
C TRP A 193 11.51 -4.12 -3.39
N THR A 194 10.74 -3.18 -2.87
CA THR A 194 10.01 -3.29 -1.61
C THR A 194 8.55 -2.87 -1.75
N LEU A 195 7.67 -3.52 -0.99
CA LEU A 195 6.24 -3.20 -0.85
C LEU A 195 5.99 -2.11 0.20
N GLY A 196 7.03 -1.76 0.98
CA GLY A 196 6.93 -0.77 2.04
C GLY A 196 6.07 -1.21 3.22
N ALA A 197 5.86 -2.52 3.42
CA ALA A 197 4.97 -3.03 4.44
C ALA A 197 5.42 -2.59 5.84
N GLU A 198 6.72 -2.66 6.13
CA GLU A 198 7.30 -2.21 7.41
C GLU A 198 6.92 -0.75 7.73
N ALA A 199 7.04 0.16 6.76
CA ALA A 199 6.70 1.57 6.93
C ALA A 199 5.19 1.79 7.17
N VAL A 200 4.33 1.00 6.51
CA VAL A 200 2.88 1.04 6.72
C VAL A 200 2.52 0.56 8.13
N LEU A 201 3.13 -0.53 8.60
CA LEU A 201 2.86 -1.06 9.94
C LEU A 201 3.42 -0.16 11.04
N ALA A 202 4.59 0.46 10.81
CA ALA A 202 5.15 1.48 11.69
C ALA A 202 4.26 2.72 11.77
N LEU A 203 3.68 3.14 10.65
CA LEU A 203 2.73 4.25 10.62
C LEU A 203 1.48 3.93 11.44
N ALA A 204 0.92 2.73 11.29
CA ALA A 204 -0.23 2.29 12.07
C ALA A 204 0.05 2.31 13.59
N ALA A 205 1.21 1.80 14.02
CA ALA A 205 1.61 1.82 15.43
C ALA A 205 1.75 3.25 15.97
N ARG A 206 2.26 4.16 15.13
CA ARG A 206 2.44 5.55 15.50
C ARG A 206 1.12 6.33 15.58
N ILE A 207 0.20 6.04 14.67
CA ILE A 207 -1.18 6.55 14.73
C ILE A 207 -1.84 6.09 16.03
N GLU A 208 -1.70 4.82 16.40
CA GLU A 208 -2.23 4.32 17.68
C GLU A 208 -1.66 5.10 18.87
N ASN A 209 -0.33 5.28 18.92
CA ASN A 209 0.31 6.05 20.00
C ASN A 209 -0.13 7.52 20.05
N ALA A 210 -0.41 8.16 18.91
CA ALA A 210 -0.85 9.54 18.85
C ALA A 210 -2.32 9.74 19.27
N LEU A 211 -3.12 8.67 19.24
CA LEU A 211 -4.56 8.73 19.53
C LEU A 211 -4.94 8.30 20.94
N ILE A 212 -4.04 7.63 21.68
CA ILE A 212 -4.17 7.36 23.11
C ILE A 212 -4.16 8.69 23.88
#